data_AF-A0A1Z5YS32-F1
#
_entry.id   AF-A0A1Z5YS32-F1
#
_cell.length_a   1.000
_cell.length_b   1.000
_cell.length_c   1.000
_cell.angle_alpha   90.00
_cell.angle_beta   90.00
_cell.angle_gamma   90.00
#
_symmetry.space_group_name_H-M   'P 1'
#
loop_
_entity.id
_entity.type
_entity.pdbx_description
1 polymer ?
#
loop_
_entity_poly.entity_id
_entity_poly.type
_entity_poly.pdbx_seq_one_letter_code
_entity_poly.pdbx_strand_id
1 'polypeptide(L)'
;MAKIVTRFAQGAMMLTLLGTAAACSHTQEDRSTQRVRPIRMPNPATLYCVKKGGKIETRYEDKKGQVNFCRLPDGSVSEEWALFRRDNPKPSNG
;
A
#
# COMPACT_ATOMS: atom_id res chain seq x y z
N MET A 1 -10.32 -40.46 26.42
CA MET A 1 -9.32 -41.51 26.70
C MET A 1 -8.97 -42.22 25.40
N ALA A 2 -7.67 -42.48 25.25
CA ALA A 2 -6.96 -42.94 24.06
C ALA A 2 -7.56 -44.14 23.33
N LYS A 3 -7.46 -44.14 21.99
CA LYS A 3 -7.15 -45.36 21.22
C LYS A 3 -6.21 -45.04 20.04
N ILE A 4 -4.94 -45.36 20.28
CA ILE A 4 -4.13 -46.21 19.38
C ILE A 4 -3.34 -45.46 18.28
N VAL A 5 -2.22 -44.92 18.74
CA VAL A 5 -0.93 -45.10 18.06
C VAL A 5 -0.64 -46.60 17.96
N THR A 6 -0.72 -47.20 16.77
CA THR A 6 0.15 -48.32 16.32
C THR A 6 -0.29 -48.81 14.95
N ARG A 7 0.56 -48.67 13.93
CA ARG A 7 1.16 -49.79 13.18
C ARG A 7 2.38 -49.26 12.43
N PHE A 8 3.54 -49.44 13.06
CA PHE A 8 4.83 -49.44 12.38
C PHE A 8 4.89 -50.61 11.38
N ALA A 9 5.67 -50.39 10.31
CA ALA A 9 6.40 -51.38 9.53
C ALA A 9 5.60 -52.31 8.58
N GLN A 10 5.67 -51.98 7.28
CA GLN A 10 5.82 -52.88 6.11
C GLN A 10 5.88 -51.93 4.90
N GLY A 11 7.00 -51.67 4.21
CA GLY A 11 8.06 -52.57 3.81
C GLY A 11 7.77 -53.16 2.43
N ALA A 12 7.82 -52.34 1.36
CA ALA A 12 8.00 -52.82 -0.02
C ALA A 12 8.54 -51.69 -0.91
N MET A 13 9.83 -51.80 -1.20
CA MET A 13 10.59 -51.13 -2.23
C MET A 13 9.93 -51.33 -3.60
N MET A 14 9.49 -50.26 -4.26
CA MET A 14 9.18 -50.30 -5.68
C MET A 14 10.11 -49.29 -6.38
N LEU A 15 11.21 -49.81 -6.93
CA LEU A 15 11.99 -49.15 -7.96
C LEU A 15 11.10 -49.02 -9.20
N THR A 16 10.75 -47.79 -9.58
CA THR A 16 10.35 -47.46 -10.95
C THR A 16 11.41 -46.55 -11.56
N LEU A 17 12.09 -47.09 -12.57
CA LEU A 17 13.18 -46.46 -13.33
C LEU A 17 12.63 -45.43 -14.33
N LEU A 18 13.34 -44.29 -14.38
CA LEU A 18 13.61 -43.38 -15.51
C LEU A 18 12.44 -42.82 -16.34
N GLY A 19 12.10 -41.56 -16.05
CA GLY A 19 11.57 -40.60 -17.02
C GLY A 19 12.33 -39.28 -16.90
N THR A 20 13.37 -39.09 -17.71
CA THR A 20 14.18 -37.87 -17.76
C THR A 20 13.40 -36.75 -18.47
N ALA A 21 12.84 -35.84 -17.70
CA ALA A 21 12.72 -34.46 -18.16
C ALA A 21 13.81 -33.68 -17.45
N ALA A 22 14.91 -33.40 -18.16
CA ALA A 22 15.79 -32.29 -17.79
C ALA A 22 14.95 -31.00 -17.94
N ALA A 23 14.12 -30.71 -16.94
CA ALA A 23 13.66 -29.36 -16.74
C ALA A 23 14.93 -28.59 -16.43
N CYS A 24 15.40 -27.78 -17.38
CA CYS A 24 16.32 -26.70 -17.08
C CYS A 24 15.59 -25.82 -16.07
N SER A 25 15.74 -26.12 -14.79
CA SER A 25 15.56 -25.14 -13.74
C SER A 25 16.70 -24.14 -13.93
N HIS A 26 16.53 -23.26 -14.90
CA HIS A 26 17.16 -21.96 -14.85
C HIS A 26 16.53 -21.29 -13.65
N THR A 27 17.08 -21.56 -12.46
CA THR A 27 16.88 -20.74 -11.29
C THR A 27 17.39 -19.37 -11.70
N GLN A 28 16.51 -18.54 -12.25
CA GLN A 28 16.73 -17.10 -12.23
C GLN A 28 16.73 -16.77 -10.74
N GLU A 29 17.92 -16.83 -10.17
CA GLU A 29 18.30 -16.05 -9.01
C GLU A 29 18.15 -14.59 -9.45
N ASP A 30 16.90 -14.14 -9.54
CA ASP A 30 16.58 -12.78 -9.92
C ASP A 30 16.87 -11.89 -8.71
N ARG A 31 18.17 -11.66 -8.51
CA ARG A 31 18.75 -10.66 -7.63
C ARG A 31 18.38 -9.23 -8.07
N SER A 32 17.47 -9.02 -9.02
CA SER A 32 17.12 -7.68 -9.53
C SER A 32 15.82 -7.09 -9.00
N THR A 33 15.00 -7.82 -8.22
CA THR A 33 13.80 -7.23 -7.61
C THR A 33 13.93 -7.05 -6.10
N GLN A 34 14.90 -6.23 -5.67
CA GLN A 34 14.59 -5.38 -4.51
C GLN A 34 13.40 -4.53 -4.94
N ARG A 35 12.17 -4.96 -4.64
CA ARG A 35 10.96 -4.19 -4.88
C ARG A 35 11.19 -2.82 -4.26
N VAL A 36 11.47 -1.82 -5.10
CA VAL A 36 11.45 -0.43 -4.68
C VAL A 36 10.01 -0.21 -4.22
N ARG A 37 9.80 -0.16 -2.90
CA ARG A 37 8.48 0.16 -2.38
C ARG A 37 8.18 1.59 -2.85
N PRO A 38 7.08 1.82 -3.58
CA PRO A 38 6.73 3.17 -3.98
C PRO A 38 6.65 4.05 -2.74
N ILE A 39 7.44 5.11 -2.68
CA ILE A 39 7.32 6.10 -1.62
C ILE A 39 6.00 6.81 -1.84
N ARG A 40 5.01 6.53 -0.99
CA ARG A 40 3.74 7.27 -1.02
C ARG A 40 3.93 8.56 -0.26
N MET A 41 4.31 9.63 -0.97
CA MET A 41 4.35 10.98 -0.40
C MET A 41 2.92 11.39 -0.01
N PRO A 42 2.68 11.92 1.20
CA PRO A 42 1.36 12.42 1.57
C PRO A 42 0.96 13.60 0.66
N ASN A 43 -0.35 13.80 0.47
CA ASN A 43 -0.85 14.97 -0.24
C ASN A 43 -0.42 16.26 0.50
N PRO A 44 0.27 17.21 -0.16
CA PRO A 44 0.76 18.42 0.48
C PRO A 44 -0.35 19.27 1.09
N ALA A 45 -1.53 19.33 0.47
CA ALA A 45 -2.67 20.06 1.01
C ALA A 45 -3.19 19.43 2.32
N THR A 46 -3.25 18.10 2.37
CA THR A 46 -3.62 17.33 3.56
C THR A 46 -2.63 17.57 4.71
N LEU A 47 -1.32 17.49 4.43
CA LEU A 47 -0.28 17.80 5.41
C LEU A 47 -0.39 19.24 5.92
N TYR A 48 -0.69 20.17 5.02
CA TYR A 48 -0.82 21.58 5.37
C TYR A 48 -1.98 21.83 6.32
N CYS A 49 -3.14 21.21 6.08
CA CYS A 49 -4.27 21.27 7.00
C CYS A 49 -3.89 20.81 8.41
N VAL A 50 -3.24 19.65 8.52
CA VAL A 50 -2.77 19.12 9.82
C VAL A 50 -1.74 20.04 10.46
N LYS A 51 -0.81 20.60 9.68
CA LYS A 51 0.20 21.56 10.16
C LYS A 51 -0.43 22.84 10.73
N LYS A 52 -1.59 23.26 10.23
CA LYS A 52 -2.38 24.38 10.77
C LYS A 52 -3.20 24.02 12.03
N GLY A 53 -3.07 22.79 12.52
CA GLY A 53 -3.89 22.26 13.61
C GLY A 53 -5.32 21.90 13.18
N GLY A 54 -5.58 21.87 11.87
CA GLY A 54 -6.89 21.53 11.32
C GLY A 54 -7.15 20.02 11.28
N LYS A 55 -8.41 19.66 11.07
CA LYS A 55 -8.89 18.28 10.87
C LYS A 55 -9.40 18.12 9.44
N ILE A 56 -9.10 16.98 8.84
CA ILE A 56 -9.61 16.63 7.50
C ILE A 56 -11.04 16.12 7.62
N GLU A 57 -11.91 16.67 6.78
CA GLU A 57 -13.26 16.18 6.54
C GLU A 57 -13.39 15.75 5.09
N THR A 58 -13.72 14.50 4.90
CA THR A 58 -13.93 13.96 3.56
C THR A 58 -15.41 14.00 3.22
N ARG A 59 -15.74 14.58 2.05
CA ARG A 59 -17.10 14.68 1.52
C ARG A 59 -17.13 14.08 0.12
N TYR A 60 -18.26 13.52 -0.26
CA TYR A 60 -18.48 13.06 -1.64
C TYR A 60 -19.34 14.09 -2.38
N GLU A 61 -18.86 14.54 -3.53
CA GLU A 61 -19.61 15.39 -4.45
C GLU A 61 -19.88 14.60 -5.74
N ASP A 62 -21.13 14.54 -6.19
CA ASP A 62 -21.56 13.72 -7.35
C ASP A 62 -20.70 13.93 -8.60
N LYS A 63 -20.17 15.14 -8.81
CA LYS A 63 -19.36 15.51 -9.98
C LYS A 63 -17.85 15.45 -9.75
N LYS A 64 -17.38 15.54 -8.51
CA LYS A 64 -15.95 15.65 -8.18
C LYS A 64 -15.39 14.43 -7.45
N GLY A 65 -16.26 13.48 -7.10
CA GLY A 65 -15.89 12.35 -6.27
C GLY A 65 -15.58 12.78 -4.85
N GLN A 66 -14.55 12.18 -4.27
CA GLN A 66 -14.12 12.48 -2.91
C GLN A 66 -13.38 13.83 -2.85
N VAL A 67 -13.87 14.76 -2.04
CA VAL A 67 -13.29 16.09 -1.79
C VAL A 67 -12.92 16.20 -0.31
N ASN A 68 -11.72 16.68 -0.03
CA ASN A 68 -11.26 16.91 1.33
C ASN A 68 -11.36 18.39 1.70
N PHE A 69 -11.95 18.64 2.86
CA PHE A 69 -12.05 19.94 3.50
C PHE A 69 -11.17 19.96 4.75
N CYS A 70 -10.59 21.11 5.06
CA CYS A 70 -9.89 21.38 6.30
C CYS A 70 -10.78 22.19 7.23
N ARG A 71 -11.13 21.63 8.40
CA ARG A 71 -11.72 22.36 9.52
C ARG A 71 -10.60 22.88 10.41
N LEU A 72 -10.41 24.19 10.48
CA LEU A 72 -9.39 24.85 11.28
C LEU A 72 -9.81 25.01 12.75
N PRO A 73 -8.88 25.29 13.69
CA PRO A 73 -9.18 25.45 15.11
C PRO A 73 -10.15 26.59 15.43
N ASP A 74 -10.19 27.62 14.59
CA ASP A 74 -11.12 28.75 14.69
C ASP A 74 -12.54 28.40 14.22
N GLY A 75 -12.76 27.16 13.76
CA GLY A 75 -14.03 26.67 13.23
C GLY A 75 -14.24 26.93 11.75
N SER A 76 -13.34 27.67 11.07
CA SER A 76 -13.45 27.90 9.63
C SER A 76 -13.22 26.61 8.84
N VAL A 77 -13.93 26.47 7.72
CA VAL A 77 -13.85 25.31 6.85
C VAL A 77 -13.54 25.77 5.43
N SER A 78 -12.54 25.14 4.81
CA SER A 78 -12.16 25.41 3.42
C SER A 78 -11.72 24.12 2.73
N GLU A 79 -11.89 24.01 1.41
CA GLU A 79 -11.31 22.90 0.64
C GLU A 79 -9.78 22.86 0.84
N GLU A 80 -9.19 21.68 1.05
CA GLU A 80 -7.77 21.57 1.43
C GLU A 80 -6.83 22.22 0.40
N TRP A 81 -7.13 22.10 -0.89
CA TRP A 81 -6.35 22.70 -1.95
C TRP A 81 -6.55 24.21 -2.06
N ALA A 82 -7.74 24.72 -1.74
CA ALA A 82 -7.99 26.15 -1.68
C ALA A 82 -7.20 26.79 -0.53
N LEU A 83 -7.19 26.16 0.64
CA LEU A 83 -6.37 26.57 1.79
C LEU A 83 -4.88 26.59 1.42
N PHE A 84 -4.38 25.50 0.84
CA PHE A 84 -2.97 25.38 0.47
C PHE A 84 -2.54 26.45 -0.53
N ARG A 85 -3.29 26.68 -1.61
CA ARG A 85 -2.94 27.68 -2.64
C ARG A 85 -3.04 29.11 -2.12
N ARG A 86 -4.01 29.41 -1.25
CA ARG A 86 -4.17 30.75 -0.66
C ARG A 86 -2.95 31.14 0.16
N ASP A 87 -2.44 30.21 0.97
CA ASP A 87 -1.32 30.49 1.87
C ASP A 87 0.06 30.25 1.22
N ASN A 88 0.09 29.69 0.00
CA ASN A 88 1.31 29.46 -0.79
C ASN A 88 1.14 30.02 -2.22
N PRO A 89 0.99 31.34 -2.38
CA PRO A 89 0.82 31.96 -3.69
C PRO A 89 2.08 31.75 -4.55
N LYS A 90 1.88 31.60 -5.87
CA LYS A 90 3.01 31.64 -6.80
C LYS A 90 3.65 33.03 -6.78
N PRO A 91 4.99 33.15 -6.83
CA PRO A 91 5.63 34.44 -7.03
C PRO A 91 5.07 35.09 -8.30
N SER A 92 4.71 36.37 -8.22
CA SER A 92 4.38 37.15 -9.40
C SER A 92 5.68 37.49 -10.14
N ASN A 93 5.85 36.97 -11.35
CA ASN A 93 6.91 37.43 -12.23
C ASN A 93 6.47 38.80 -12.78
N GLY A 94 6.97 39.88 -12.18
CA GLY A 94 6.84 41.25 -12.70
C GLY A 94 7.83 41.50 -13.82
#